data_AF-A0AA51MS31-F1
#
_entry.id   AF-A0AA51MS31-F1
#
_cell.length_a   1.000
_cell.length_b   1.000
_cell.length_c   1.000
_cell.angle_alpha   90.00
_cell.angle_beta   90.00
_cell.angle_gamma   90.00
#
_symmetry.space_group_name_H-M   'P 1'
#
loop_
_entity.id
_entity.type
_entity.pdbx_description
1 polymer ?
#
loop_
_entity_poly.entity_id
_entity_poly.type
_entity_poly.pdbx_seq_one_letter_code
_entity_poly.pdbx_strand_id
1 'polypeptide(L)'
;MNKSILKHETRSMKWVLLLSTLVSVFLVIMFSLILDDIYGSMFLNGIEVNQALIQRSLRDTSPMILILFTIISVIQVFVQFRAEKDEEIKRFLKSLPISKEEFFKVKLSTGIINITLAFIVLTIGIIIVRMNNMFWIKDIYSISIISEPFIKADGIASLLKEIGLIYLIILGFYTFLFMWQYTFTNLIGGIATGILSWLAPGFIAYTSLHLLNRFIRIPLFYNFKRLVLWLIPWIYSSEYISLWIYDSDGVSISTSIRSIENLWIKYIVCLALIIINIIIGHKFNKNSKVENENMIIPFKITRNIFKIGVTICSGLLVFVILSELMQIKTNNVYIPFILLGGAIGYFISQKINKVGIR
;
A
#
# COMPACT_ATOMS: atom_id res chain seq x y z
N MET A 1 24.21 -6.13 19.56
CA MET A 1 23.92 -5.22 18.43
C MET A 1 25.10 -4.28 18.25
N ASN A 2 25.81 -4.38 17.11
CA ASN A 2 27.03 -3.61 16.88
C ASN A 2 26.73 -2.11 16.66
N LYS A 3 27.30 -1.24 17.51
CA LYS A 3 27.05 0.21 17.51
C LYS A 3 27.49 0.89 16.21
N SER A 4 28.52 0.37 15.54
CA SER A 4 29.05 0.96 14.31
C SER A 4 28.06 0.84 13.13
N ILE A 5 27.42 -0.32 12.97
CA ILE A 5 26.41 -0.56 11.92
C ILE A 5 25.19 0.33 12.15
N LEU A 6 24.70 0.39 13.40
CA LEU A 6 23.57 1.24 13.74
C LEU A 6 23.87 2.70 13.41
N LYS A 7 25.08 3.18 13.71
CA LYS A 7 25.51 4.55 13.39
C LYS A 7 25.62 4.77 11.88
N HIS A 8 26.09 3.78 11.12
CA HIS A 8 26.14 3.85 9.66
C HIS A 8 24.73 3.95 9.06
N GLU A 9 23.83 3.03 9.45
CA GLU A 9 22.46 3.00 8.93
C GLU A 9 21.64 4.23 9.35
N THR A 10 21.79 4.72 10.58
CA THR A 10 21.11 5.96 10.99
C THR A 10 21.63 7.18 10.22
N ARG A 11 22.94 7.24 9.94
CA ARG A 11 23.53 8.34 9.15
C ARG A 11 23.10 8.30 7.69
N SER A 12 22.95 7.13 7.08
CA SER A 12 22.46 7.00 5.70
C SER A 12 20.96 7.32 5.61
N MET A 13 20.18 6.93 6.62
CA MET A 13 18.74 7.11 6.65
C MET A 13 18.25 8.51 7.10
N LYS A 14 19.11 9.34 7.71
CA LYS A 14 18.70 10.64 8.28
C LYS A 14 17.93 11.53 7.31
N TRP A 15 18.30 11.52 6.03
CA TRP A 15 17.64 12.34 5.00
C TRP A 15 16.28 11.76 4.59
N VAL A 16 16.15 10.43 4.61
CA VAL A 16 14.86 9.76 4.39
C VAL A 16 13.92 10.04 5.56
N LEU A 17 14.44 10.03 6.80
CA LEU A 17 13.67 10.41 7.98
C LEU A 17 13.19 11.86 7.87
N LEU A 18 14.08 12.81 7.56
CA LEU A 18 13.71 14.22 7.37
C LEU A 18 12.69 14.41 6.25
N LEU A 19 12.84 13.71 5.13
CA LEU A 19 11.85 13.73 4.05
C LEU A 19 10.49 13.21 4.53
N SER A 20 10.47 12.10 5.26
CA SER A 20 9.24 11.48 5.76
C SER A 20 8.52 12.35 6.79
N THR A 21 9.24 13.08 7.63
CA THR A 21 8.65 14.03 8.58
C THR A 21 8.10 15.27 7.86
N LEU A 22 8.81 15.80 6.86
CA LEU A 22 8.31 16.92 6.04
C LEU A 22 7.02 16.53 5.29
N VAL A 23 6.97 15.33 4.71
CA VAL A 23 5.76 14.81 4.07
C VAL A 23 4.61 14.64 5.08
N SER A 24 4.92 14.23 6.31
CA SER A 24 3.92 14.13 7.38
C SER A 24 3.33 15.50 7.70
N VAL A 25 4.16 16.54 7.84
CA VAL A 25 3.71 17.92 8.07
C VAL A 25 2.87 18.44 6.88
N PHE A 26 3.32 18.19 5.66
CA PHE A 26 2.55 18.55 4.45
C PHE A 26 1.16 17.91 4.44
N LEU A 27 1.05 16.63 4.79
CA LEU A 27 -0.24 15.92 4.86
C LEU A 27 -1.15 16.46 5.98
N VAL A 28 -0.59 16.89 7.11
CA VAL A 28 -1.35 17.57 8.18
C VAL A 28 -1.90 18.90 7.69
N ILE A 29 -1.11 19.69 6.96
CA ILE A 29 -1.56 20.96 6.36
C ILE A 29 -2.68 20.69 5.37
N MET A 30 -2.51 19.69 4.49
CA MET A 30 -3.53 19.31 3.51
C MET A 30 -4.85 18.90 4.19
N PHE A 31 -4.78 18.11 5.26
CA PHE A 31 -5.94 17.73 6.07
C PHE A 31 -6.64 18.96 6.69
N SER A 32 -5.87 19.95 7.18
CA SER A 32 -6.42 21.21 7.69
C SER A 32 -7.13 22.01 6.60
N LEU A 33 -6.51 22.17 5.43
CA LEU A 33 -7.10 22.92 4.31
C LEU A 33 -8.40 22.29 3.82
N ILE A 34 -8.50 20.96 3.83
CA ILE A 34 -9.75 20.26 3.49
C ILE A 34 -10.84 20.55 4.54
N LEU A 35 -10.51 20.61 5.83
CA LEU A 35 -11.48 20.99 6.87
C LEU A 35 -11.93 22.45 6.74
N ASP A 36 -11.00 23.35 6.42
CA ASP A 36 -11.31 24.77 6.22
C ASP A 36 -12.21 24.97 5.00
N ASP A 37 -11.98 24.23 3.91
CA ASP A 37 -12.84 24.23 2.72
C ASP A 37 -14.24 23.70 3.04
N ILE A 38 -14.34 22.60 3.80
CA ILE A 38 -15.62 22.07 4.28
C ILE A 38 -16.36 23.13 5.11
N TYR A 39 -15.68 23.76 6.07
CA TYR A 39 -16.26 24.82 6.89
C TYR A 39 -16.75 26.00 6.03
N GLY A 40 -15.94 26.50 5.11
CA GLY A 40 -16.31 27.58 4.18
C GLY A 40 -17.50 27.21 3.29
N SER A 41 -17.53 25.99 2.77
CA SER A 41 -18.63 25.49 1.94
C SER A 41 -19.97 25.45 2.68
N MET A 42 -19.95 25.20 3.99
CA MET A 42 -21.15 25.19 4.83
C MET A 42 -21.76 26.58 5.00
N PHE A 43 -20.94 27.64 5.07
CA PHE A 43 -21.47 29.01 5.09
C PHE A 43 -22.10 29.42 3.77
N LEU A 44 -21.51 29.00 2.66
CA LEU A 44 -21.96 29.42 1.33
C LEU A 44 -23.16 28.62 0.83
N ASN A 45 -23.18 27.31 1.07
CA ASN A 45 -24.16 26.40 0.47
C ASN A 45 -25.16 25.82 1.49
N GLY A 46 -25.01 26.15 2.78
CA GLY A 46 -25.78 25.55 3.87
C GLY A 46 -25.24 24.18 4.32
N ILE A 47 -25.88 23.60 5.34
CA ILE A 47 -25.41 22.37 5.99
C ILE A 47 -26.07 21.14 5.38
N GLU A 48 -25.29 20.27 4.74
CA GLU A 48 -25.70 18.87 4.51
C GLU A 48 -25.36 18.05 5.78
N VAL A 49 -26.35 17.87 6.65
CA VAL A 49 -26.19 17.48 8.08
C VAL A 49 -25.76 16.00 8.32
N ASN A 50 -25.52 15.21 7.29
CA ASN A 50 -25.51 13.74 7.41
C ASN A 50 -24.15 13.05 7.25
N GLN A 51 -23.03 13.68 7.65
CA GLN A 51 -21.69 13.08 7.51
C GLN A 51 -20.74 13.42 8.67
N ALA A 52 -19.86 12.47 8.98
CA ALA A 52 -18.75 12.65 9.93
C ALA A 52 -17.61 13.44 9.26
N LEU A 53 -17.46 14.71 9.63
CA LEU A 53 -16.60 15.69 8.96
C LEU A 53 -15.12 15.35 9.07
N ILE A 54 -14.64 15.03 10.28
CA ILE A 54 -13.23 14.69 10.50
C ILE A 54 -12.85 13.39 9.80
N GLN A 55 -13.70 12.37 9.87
CA GLN A 55 -13.48 11.13 9.12
C GLN A 55 -13.49 11.35 7.61
N ARG A 56 -14.39 12.19 7.10
CA ARG A 56 -14.44 12.53 5.68
C ARG A 56 -13.12 13.18 5.23
N SER A 57 -12.64 14.19 5.94
CA SER A 57 -11.36 14.84 5.62
C SER A 57 -10.19 13.88 5.67
N LEU A 58 -10.16 12.94 6.63
CA LEU A 58 -9.10 11.94 6.71
C LEU A 58 -9.14 11.01 5.50
N ARG A 59 -10.33 10.63 5.06
CA ARG A 59 -10.54 9.76 3.90
C ARG A 59 -10.17 10.42 2.60
N ASP A 60 -10.49 11.70 2.43
CA ASP A 60 -10.11 12.46 1.25
C ASP A 60 -8.58 12.68 1.21
N THR A 61 -7.93 12.75 2.38
CA THR A 61 -6.46 12.82 2.51
C THR A 61 -5.79 11.45 2.31
N SER A 62 -6.47 10.35 2.65
CA SER A 62 -5.88 9.00 2.73
C SER A 62 -5.19 8.48 1.45
N PRO A 63 -5.68 8.75 0.22
CA PRO A 63 -4.99 8.32 -0.99
C PRO A 63 -3.62 8.99 -1.13
N MET A 64 -3.51 10.28 -0.79
CA MET A 64 -2.24 10.98 -0.81
C MET A 64 -1.29 10.48 0.28
N ILE A 65 -1.80 10.16 1.48
CA ILE A 65 -0.98 9.50 2.51
C ILE A 65 -0.39 8.20 1.94
N LEU A 66 -1.22 7.33 1.36
CA LEU A 66 -0.76 6.06 0.78
C LEU A 66 0.26 6.29 -0.33
N ILE A 67 0.00 7.17 -1.30
CA ILE A 67 0.92 7.44 -2.43
C ILE A 67 2.28 7.95 -1.93
N LEU A 68 2.29 9.01 -1.12
CA LEU A 68 3.54 9.65 -0.70
C LEU A 68 4.38 8.71 0.18
N PHE A 69 3.76 7.98 1.10
CA PHE A 69 4.49 7.03 1.95
C PHE A 69 4.92 5.75 1.22
N THR A 70 4.20 5.35 0.16
CA THR A 70 4.67 4.28 -0.75
C THR A 70 5.93 4.73 -1.48
N ILE A 71 5.97 5.96 -2.00
CA ILE A 71 7.16 6.54 -2.63
C ILE A 71 8.32 6.63 -1.63
N ILE A 72 8.06 7.12 -0.41
CA ILE A 72 9.08 7.14 0.66
C ILE A 72 9.61 5.73 0.95
N SER A 73 8.73 4.72 1.01
CA SER A 73 9.14 3.34 1.26
C SER A 73 10.06 2.81 0.14
N VAL A 74 9.78 3.16 -1.12
CA VAL A 74 10.66 2.84 -2.26
C VAL A 74 12.03 3.51 -2.11
N ILE A 75 12.05 4.81 -1.81
CA ILE A 75 13.30 5.57 -1.61
C ILE A 75 14.08 4.98 -0.42
N GLN A 76 13.41 4.64 0.66
CA GLN A 76 14.03 4.06 1.84
C GLN A 76 14.72 2.73 1.52
N VAL A 77 14.02 1.82 0.84
CA VAL A 77 14.59 0.55 0.40
C VAL A 77 15.76 0.78 -0.57
N PHE A 78 15.63 1.73 -1.51
CA PHE A 78 16.73 2.09 -2.41
C PHE A 78 18.00 2.49 -1.63
N VAL A 79 17.88 3.42 -0.68
CA VAL A 79 19.02 3.90 0.11
C VAL A 79 19.60 2.77 0.98
N GLN A 80 18.74 1.92 1.57
CA GLN A 80 19.18 0.80 2.43
C GLN A 80 20.02 -0.23 1.69
N PHE A 81 19.70 -0.51 0.42
CA PHE A 81 20.40 -1.54 -0.35
C PHE A 81 21.50 -0.98 -1.27
N ARG A 82 21.55 0.33 -1.53
CA ARG A 82 22.55 0.95 -2.42
C ARG A 82 23.98 0.54 -2.10
N ALA A 83 24.37 0.64 -0.83
CA ALA A 83 25.73 0.32 -0.38
C ALA A 83 26.08 -1.17 -0.46
N GLU A 84 25.09 -2.08 -0.42
CA GLU A 84 25.34 -3.53 -0.51
C GLU A 84 25.43 -4.04 -1.95
N LYS A 85 24.80 -3.33 -2.87
CA LYS A 85 24.77 -3.70 -4.30
C LYS A 85 25.88 -3.02 -5.09
N ASP A 86 26.62 -2.10 -4.48
CA ASP A 86 27.84 -1.50 -5.01
C ASP A 86 29.04 -2.42 -4.74
N GLU A 87 29.82 -2.77 -5.76
CA GLU A 87 30.85 -3.82 -5.67
C GLU A 87 31.99 -3.45 -4.72
N GLU A 88 32.40 -2.18 -4.69
CA GLU A 88 33.52 -1.72 -3.87
C GLU A 88 33.15 -1.72 -2.37
N ILE A 89 31.98 -1.18 -2.06
CA ILE A 89 31.46 -1.07 -0.69
C ILE A 89 31.06 -2.46 -0.16
N LYS A 90 30.55 -3.34 -1.02
CA LYS A 90 30.22 -4.73 -0.66
C LYS A 90 31.44 -5.53 -0.21
N ARG A 91 32.60 -5.36 -0.86
CA ARG A 91 33.85 -6.02 -0.44
C ARG A 91 34.30 -5.55 0.93
N PHE A 92 34.19 -4.25 1.19
CA PHE A 92 34.46 -3.68 2.51
C PHE A 92 33.50 -4.22 3.57
N LEU A 93 32.18 -4.19 3.33
CA LEU A 93 31.18 -4.70 4.28
C LEU A 93 31.34 -6.19 4.59
N LYS A 94 31.77 -7.00 3.62
CA LYS A 94 32.07 -8.43 3.82
C LYS A 94 33.34 -8.69 4.63
N SER A 95 34.30 -7.77 4.61
CA SER A 95 35.53 -7.88 5.40
C SER A 95 35.33 -7.58 6.89
N LEU A 96 34.20 -6.96 7.25
CA LEU A 96 33.88 -6.70 8.65
C LEU A 96 33.49 -7.99 9.38
N PRO A 97 33.91 -8.19 10.64
CA PRO A 97 33.57 -9.37 11.45
C PRO A 97 32.13 -9.27 11.99
N ILE A 98 31.17 -9.09 11.09
CA ILE A 98 29.75 -8.90 11.40
C ILE A 98 28.95 -9.97 10.68
N SER A 99 27.98 -10.57 11.39
CA SER A 99 27.10 -11.56 10.78
C SER A 99 26.07 -10.91 9.85
N LYS A 100 25.73 -11.58 8.74
CA LYS A 100 24.66 -11.16 7.82
C LYS A 100 23.31 -10.99 8.51
N GLU A 101 23.06 -11.73 9.59
CA GLU A 101 21.83 -11.65 10.37
C GLU A 101 21.74 -10.34 11.16
N GLU A 102 22.86 -9.84 11.70
CA GLU A 102 22.88 -8.54 12.36
C GLU A 102 22.62 -7.39 11.38
N PHE A 103 23.21 -7.43 10.18
CA PHE A 103 22.92 -6.44 9.13
C PHE A 103 21.43 -6.41 8.77
N PHE A 104 20.82 -7.58 8.55
CA PHE A 104 19.39 -7.69 8.27
C PHE A 104 18.54 -7.07 9.38
N LYS A 105 18.81 -7.42 10.64
CA LYS A 105 18.04 -6.92 11.79
C LYS A 105 18.17 -5.41 11.94
N VAL A 106 19.38 -4.85 11.81
CA VAL A 106 19.61 -3.41 11.96
C VAL A 106 18.94 -2.63 10.83
N LYS A 107 19.01 -3.10 9.57
CA LYS A 107 18.37 -2.41 8.45
C LYS A 107 16.85 -2.45 8.52
N LEU A 108 16.30 -3.61 8.86
CA LEU A 108 14.86 -3.76 9.03
C LEU A 108 14.37 -2.86 10.17
N SER A 109 15.03 -2.89 11.33
CA SER A 109 14.59 -2.10 12.49
C SER A 109 14.72 -0.59 12.25
N THR A 110 15.81 -0.12 11.64
CA THR A 110 15.96 1.31 11.32
C THR A 110 14.90 1.78 10.33
N GLY A 111 14.57 0.96 9.33
CA GLY A 111 13.52 1.31 8.38
C GLY A 111 12.11 1.33 8.99
N ILE A 112 11.80 0.37 9.87
CA ILE A 112 10.53 0.35 10.61
C ILE A 112 10.44 1.59 11.52
N ILE A 113 11.51 1.92 12.25
CA ILE A 113 11.55 3.08 13.14
C ILE A 113 11.32 4.38 12.36
N ASN A 114 11.93 4.54 11.18
CA ASN A 114 11.74 5.76 10.38
C ASN A 114 10.29 5.97 9.97
N ILE A 115 9.65 4.94 9.40
CA ILE A 115 8.24 5.00 8.99
C ILE A 115 7.35 5.27 10.21
N THR A 116 7.64 4.62 11.34
CA THR A 116 6.87 4.77 12.58
C THR A 116 6.98 6.18 13.13
N LEU A 117 8.18 6.78 13.16
CA LEU A 117 8.37 8.16 13.62
C LEU A 117 7.61 9.16 12.75
N ALA A 118 7.66 9.01 11.43
CA ALA A 118 6.90 9.85 10.51
C ALA A 118 5.38 9.73 10.77
N PHE A 119 4.87 8.51 10.94
CA PHE A 119 3.46 8.29 11.28
C PHE A 119 3.06 8.84 12.64
N ILE A 120 3.94 8.84 13.63
CA ILE A 120 3.70 9.49 14.92
C ILE A 120 3.51 11.00 14.72
N VAL A 121 4.39 11.65 13.95
CA VAL A 121 4.26 13.08 13.63
C VAL A 121 2.94 13.38 12.91
N LEU A 122 2.60 12.58 11.89
CA LEU A 122 1.32 12.69 11.16
C LEU A 122 0.11 12.56 12.11
N THR A 123 0.13 11.53 12.96
CA THR A 123 -0.97 11.23 13.89
C THR A 123 -1.17 12.36 14.89
N ILE A 124 -0.09 12.84 15.51
CA ILE A 124 -0.14 13.94 16.47
C ILE A 124 -0.66 15.21 15.78
N GLY A 125 -0.17 15.51 14.57
CA GLY A 125 -0.61 16.67 13.81
C GLY A 125 -2.11 16.64 13.47
N ILE A 126 -2.63 15.50 13.01
CA ILE A 126 -4.07 15.32 12.72
C ILE A 126 -4.90 15.48 14.00
N ILE A 127 -4.44 14.94 15.14
CA ILE A 127 -5.13 15.11 16.42
C ILE A 127 -5.19 16.59 16.84
N ILE A 128 -4.11 17.34 16.66
CA ILE A 128 -4.07 18.79 16.96
C ILE A 128 -5.05 19.55 16.07
N VAL A 129 -5.02 19.33 14.75
CA VAL A 129 -5.95 19.98 13.81
C VAL A 129 -7.40 19.67 14.18
N ARG A 130 -7.70 18.40 14.51
CA ARG A 130 -9.01 18.00 15.01
C ARG A 130 -9.38 18.79 16.27
N MET A 131 -8.54 18.80 17.30
CA MET A 131 -8.84 19.47 18.56
C MET A 131 -9.17 20.95 18.36
N ASN A 132 -8.43 21.63 17.48
CA ASN A 132 -8.65 23.04 17.15
C ASN A 132 -9.98 23.29 16.41
N ASN A 133 -10.51 22.30 15.71
CA ASN A 133 -11.75 22.41 14.93
C ASN A 133 -12.98 21.81 15.61
N MET A 134 -12.81 21.08 16.72
CA MET A 134 -13.94 20.41 17.39
C MET A 134 -14.99 21.37 17.96
N PHE A 135 -14.68 22.65 18.18
CA PHE A 135 -15.66 23.61 18.72
C PHE A 135 -16.82 23.79 17.74
N TRP A 136 -16.53 24.24 16.51
CA TRP A 136 -17.56 24.49 15.50
C TRP A 136 -18.20 23.20 15.00
N ILE A 137 -17.43 22.09 14.96
CA ILE A 137 -17.97 20.77 14.59
C ILE A 137 -19.03 20.30 15.59
N LYS A 138 -18.79 20.50 16.90
CA LYS A 138 -19.79 20.18 17.93
C LYS A 138 -21.02 21.08 17.82
N ASP A 139 -20.83 22.37 17.53
CA ASP A 139 -21.94 23.30 17.34
C ASP A 139 -22.82 22.87 16.17
N ILE A 140 -22.23 22.45 15.04
CA ILE A 140 -22.97 21.90 13.89
C ILE A 140 -23.70 20.61 14.28
N TYR A 141 -23.03 19.68 14.96
CA TYR A 141 -23.66 18.44 15.40
C TYR A 141 -24.79 18.67 16.41
N SER A 142 -24.74 19.74 17.21
CA SER A 142 -25.83 20.07 18.14
C SER A 142 -27.16 20.43 17.44
N ILE A 143 -27.08 20.88 16.19
CA ILE A 143 -28.23 21.19 15.33
C ILE A 143 -28.74 19.94 14.61
N SER A 144 -27.93 18.88 14.53
CA SER A 144 -28.33 17.60 13.92
C SER A 144 -29.31 16.84 14.81
N ILE A 145 -30.34 16.27 14.18
CA ILE A 145 -31.30 15.35 14.82
C ILE A 145 -30.57 14.13 15.42
N ILE A 146 -29.38 13.78 14.89
CA ILE A 146 -28.63 12.56 15.23
C ILE A 146 -27.15 12.89 15.49
N SER A 147 -26.88 13.63 16.56
CA SER A 147 -25.53 14.17 16.85
C SER A 147 -24.52 13.12 17.37
N GLU A 148 -24.97 12.19 18.21
CA GLU A 148 -24.08 11.30 18.98
C GLU A 148 -23.27 10.32 18.10
N PRO A 149 -23.84 9.68 17.05
CA PRO A 149 -23.09 8.79 16.17
C PRO A 149 -21.98 9.52 15.37
N PHE A 150 -22.22 10.76 14.93
CA PHE A 150 -21.20 11.56 14.22
C PHE A 150 -20.07 12.01 15.14
N ILE A 151 -20.39 12.40 16.39
CA ILE A 151 -19.37 12.73 17.39
C ILE A 151 -18.49 11.51 17.71
N LYS A 152 -19.08 10.31 17.81
CA LYS A 152 -18.33 9.04 18.01
C LYS A 152 -17.48 8.69 16.78
N ALA A 153 -18.01 8.88 15.57
CA ALA A 153 -17.26 8.68 14.34
C ALA A 153 -16.05 9.62 14.26
N ASP A 154 -16.21 10.90 14.56
CA ASP A 154 -15.13 11.89 14.61
C ASP A 154 -14.27 11.81 15.89
N GLY A 155 -14.47 10.77 16.70
CA GLY A 155 -13.68 10.50 17.90
C GLY A 155 -12.22 10.16 17.59
N ILE A 156 -11.33 10.49 18.54
CA ILE A 156 -9.89 10.18 18.45
C ILE A 156 -9.65 8.69 18.23
N ALA A 157 -10.42 7.82 18.91
CA ALA A 157 -10.28 6.37 18.77
C ALA A 157 -10.57 5.88 17.33
N SER A 158 -11.56 6.46 16.66
CA SER A 158 -11.91 6.12 15.29
C SER A 158 -10.83 6.58 14.30
N LEU A 159 -10.31 7.80 14.49
CA LEU A 159 -9.16 8.29 13.72
C LEU A 159 -7.91 7.42 13.87
N LEU A 160 -7.58 7.02 15.11
CA LEU A 160 -6.44 6.16 15.37
C LEU A 160 -6.58 4.78 14.71
N LYS A 161 -7.80 4.24 14.63
CA LYS A 161 -8.07 2.99 13.89
C LYS A 161 -7.87 3.16 12.38
N GLU A 162 -8.29 4.28 11.81
CA GLU A 162 -8.12 4.54 10.37
C GLU A 162 -6.64 4.80 10.02
N ILE A 163 -5.95 5.67 10.77
CA ILE A 163 -4.52 5.95 10.58
C ILE A 163 -3.67 4.70 10.85
N GLY A 164 -4.02 3.91 11.87
CA GLY A 164 -3.33 2.66 12.19
C GLY A 164 -3.43 1.63 11.07
N LEU A 165 -4.57 1.52 10.40
CA LEU A 165 -4.71 0.66 9.22
C LEU A 165 -3.83 1.14 8.07
N ILE A 166 -3.83 2.45 7.76
CA ILE A 166 -2.98 3.05 6.72
C ILE A 166 -1.50 2.79 7.01
N TYR A 167 -1.08 2.98 8.26
CA TYR A 167 0.28 2.67 8.72
C TYR A 167 0.66 1.21 8.45
N LEU A 168 -0.21 0.26 8.81
CA LEU A 168 0.05 -1.17 8.60
C LEU A 168 0.14 -1.53 7.11
N ILE A 169 -0.66 -0.90 6.24
CA ILE A 169 -0.58 -1.11 4.79
C ILE A 169 0.80 -0.67 4.27
N ILE A 170 1.25 0.53 4.66
CA ILE A 170 2.56 1.06 4.25
C ILE A 170 3.71 0.22 4.81
N LEU A 171 3.60 -0.21 6.07
CA LEU A 171 4.59 -1.09 6.69
C LEU A 171 4.63 -2.46 6.01
N GLY A 172 3.47 -3.00 5.62
CA GLY A 172 3.35 -4.22 4.83
C GLY A 172 4.04 -4.09 3.48
N PHE A 173 3.83 -2.98 2.77
CA PHE A 173 4.51 -2.69 1.51
C PHE A 173 6.02 -2.54 1.68
N TYR A 174 6.48 -1.78 2.68
CA TYR A 174 7.90 -1.62 2.98
C TYR A 174 8.57 -2.97 3.26
N THR A 175 7.99 -3.78 4.14
CA THR A 175 8.56 -5.10 4.49
C THR A 175 8.52 -6.07 3.33
N PHE A 176 7.51 -5.98 2.45
CA PHE A 176 7.46 -6.73 1.21
C PHE A 176 8.60 -6.34 0.27
N LEU A 177 8.80 -5.05 -0.01
CA LEU A 177 9.89 -4.58 -0.87
C LEU A 177 11.26 -4.94 -0.27
N PHE A 178 11.42 -4.80 1.04
CA PHE A 178 12.65 -5.17 1.75
C PHE A 178 12.95 -6.66 1.60
N MET A 179 11.96 -7.53 1.77
CA MET A 179 12.08 -8.97 1.53
C MET A 179 12.43 -9.27 0.07
N TRP A 180 11.77 -8.58 -0.87
CA TRP A 180 11.99 -8.78 -2.29
C TRP A 180 13.41 -8.40 -2.74
N GLN A 181 14.03 -7.37 -2.14
CA GLN A 181 15.43 -7.01 -2.41
C GLN A 181 16.43 -8.12 -2.10
N TYR A 182 16.14 -8.97 -1.10
CA TYR A 182 16.99 -10.13 -0.81
C TYR A 182 16.85 -11.25 -1.85
N THR A 183 15.84 -11.19 -2.71
CA THR A 183 15.63 -12.17 -3.78
C THR A 183 16.26 -11.79 -5.11
N PHE A 184 16.76 -10.56 -5.26
CA PHE A 184 17.40 -10.04 -6.47
C PHE A 184 18.83 -9.58 -6.16
N THR A 185 19.75 -9.75 -7.12
CA THR A 185 21.10 -9.20 -7.00
C THR A 185 21.16 -7.73 -7.42
N ASN A 186 20.48 -7.36 -8.50
CA ASN A 186 20.41 -5.98 -8.96
C ASN A 186 19.38 -5.17 -8.14
N LEU A 187 19.80 -3.98 -7.68
CA LEU A 187 18.98 -3.08 -6.89
C LEU A 187 17.73 -2.57 -7.63
N ILE A 188 17.92 -1.98 -8.81
CA ILE A 188 16.84 -1.40 -9.61
C ILE A 188 15.89 -2.51 -10.06
N GLY A 189 16.45 -3.63 -10.51
CA GLY A 189 15.67 -4.82 -10.89
C GLY A 189 14.82 -5.34 -9.73
N GLY A 190 15.39 -5.43 -8.53
CA GLY A 190 14.64 -5.82 -7.33
C GLY A 190 13.51 -4.84 -7.01
N ILE A 191 13.75 -3.52 -7.09
CA ILE A 191 12.71 -2.54 -6.73
C ILE A 191 11.57 -2.58 -7.75
N ALA A 192 11.90 -2.51 -9.04
CA ALA A 192 10.91 -2.51 -10.10
C ALA A 192 10.07 -3.78 -10.10
N THR A 193 10.71 -4.95 -9.99
CA THR A 193 9.98 -6.23 -9.92
C THR A 193 9.19 -6.38 -8.63
N GLY A 194 9.67 -5.83 -7.51
CA GLY A 194 8.93 -5.79 -6.25
C GLY A 194 7.65 -4.98 -6.38
N ILE A 195 7.72 -3.76 -6.89
CA ILE A 195 6.53 -2.91 -7.10
C ILE A 195 5.53 -3.61 -8.04
N LEU A 196 6.01 -4.15 -9.16
CA LEU A 196 5.14 -4.87 -10.10
C LEU A 196 4.51 -6.12 -9.48
N SER A 197 5.27 -6.87 -8.67
CA SER A 197 4.76 -8.07 -7.98
C SER A 197 3.76 -7.71 -6.89
N TRP A 198 3.94 -6.57 -6.22
CA TRP A 198 2.97 -6.04 -5.27
C TRP A 198 1.66 -5.67 -5.95
N LEU A 199 1.70 -5.01 -7.13
CA LEU A 199 0.50 -4.60 -7.86
C LEU A 199 -0.18 -5.75 -8.63
N ALA A 200 0.54 -6.83 -8.94
CA ALA A 200 0.08 -7.91 -9.79
C ALA A 200 -1.25 -8.58 -9.35
N PRO A 201 -1.49 -8.90 -8.06
CA PRO A 201 -2.75 -9.51 -7.64
C PRO A 201 -3.97 -8.66 -7.98
N GLY A 202 -3.88 -7.35 -7.76
CA GLY A 202 -4.96 -6.41 -8.09
C GLY A 202 -5.19 -6.32 -9.59
N PHE A 203 -4.11 -6.26 -10.38
CA PHE A 203 -4.19 -6.27 -11.84
C PHE A 203 -4.82 -7.56 -12.38
N ILE A 204 -4.37 -8.73 -11.92
CA ILE A 204 -4.91 -10.03 -12.33
C ILE A 204 -6.39 -10.11 -11.99
N ALA A 205 -6.77 -9.73 -10.77
CA ALA A 205 -8.15 -9.78 -10.32
C ALA A 205 -9.06 -8.84 -11.14
N TYR A 206 -8.65 -7.58 -11.34
CA TYR A 206 -9.40 -6.61 -12.13
C TYR A 206 -9.59 -7.06 -13.58
N THR A 207 -8.50 -7.46 -14.24
CA THR A 207 -8.53 -7.87 -15.65
C THR A 207 -9.29 -9.17 -15.87
N SER A 208 -9.14 -10.14 -14.96
CA SER A 208 -9.90 -11.39 -15.01
C SER A 208 -11.39 -11.14 -14.90
N LEU A 209 -11.84 -10.22 -14.04
CA LEU A 209 -13.25 -9.85 -13.94
C LEU A 209 -13.77 -9.21 -15.23
N HIS A 210 -13.02 -8.28 -15.82
CA HIS A 210 -13.41 -7.66 -17.09
C HIS A 210 -13.49 -8.68 -18.22
N LEU A 211 -12.52 -9.59 -18.30
CA LEU A 211 -12.51 -10.67 -19.26
C LEU A 211 -13.73 -11.57 -19.08
N LEU A 212 -14.00 -12.00 -17.85
CA LEU A 212 -15.09 -12.91 -17.55
C LEU A 212 -16.45 -12.28 -17.87
N ASN A 213 -16.70 -11.02 -17.50
CA ASN A 213 -17.94 -10.30 -17.82
C ASN A 213 -18.18 -10.16 -19.34
N ARG A 214 -17.10 -10.09 -20.12
CA ARG A 214 -17.18 -9.94 -21.58
C ARG A 214 -17.53 -11.25 -22.28
N PHE A 215 -17.04 -12.39 -21.79
CA PHE A 215 -17.32 -13.71 -22.36
C PHE A 215 -18.57 -14.36 -21.75
N ILE A 216 -18.83 -14.12 -20.47
CA ILE A 216 -19.92 -14.69 -19.71
C ILE A 216 -20.53 -13.53 -18.90
N ARG A 217 -21.69 -13.02 -19.32
CA ARG A 217 -22.42 -11.99 -18.58
C ARG A 217 -22.97 -12.58 -17.28
N ILE A 218 -22.13 -12.70 -16.26
CA ILE A 218 -22.53 -13.24 -14.95
C ILE A 218 -22.98 -12.08 -14.04
N PRO A 219 -24.21 -12.09 -13.50
CA PRO A 219 -24.70 -11.06 -12.58
C PRO A 219 -23.97 -11.03 -11.22
N LEU A 220 -23.13 -12.03 -10.90
CA LEU A 220 -22.23 -12.07 -9.73
C LEU A 220 -21.15 -10.98 -9.71
N PHE A 221 -21.10 -10.13 -10.73
CA PHE A 221 -20.13 -9.06 -10.93
C PHE A 221 -20.01 -8.12 -9.71
N TYR A 222 -21.12 -7.83 -9.02
CA TYR A 222 -21.11 -6.91 -7.88
C TYR A 222 -20.40 -7.49 -6.64
N ASN A 223 -20.68 -8.74 -6.30
CA ASN A 223 -20.07 -9.42 -5.14
C ASN A 223 -18.58 -9.72 -5.38
N PHE A 224 -18.22 -10.09 -6.61
CA PHE A 224 -16.81 -10.33 -6.95
C PHE A 224 -16.00 -9.03 -7.05
N LYS A 225 -16.59 -7.93 -7.54
CA LYS A 225 -15.93 -6.61 -7.50
C LYS A 225 -15.59 -6.22 -6.06
N ARG A 226 -16.51 -6.42 -5.11
CA ARG A 226 -16.26 -6.18 -3.68
C ARG A 226 -15.12 -7.06 -3.15
N LEU A 227 -15.07 -8.33 -3.54
CA LEU A 227 -13.98 -9.25 -3.18
C LEU A 227 -12.62 -8.83 -3.78
N VAL A 228 -12.59 -8.34 -5.02
CA VAL A 228 -11.36 -7.82 -5.65
C VAL A 228 -10.89 -6.53 -4.99
N LEU A 229 -11.80 -5.61 -4.67
CA LEU A 229 -11.49 -4.42 -3.87
C LEU A 229 -10.99 -4.78 -2.45
N TRP A 230 -11.38 -5.94 -1.93
CA TRP A 230 -10.96 -6.46 -0.64
C TRP A 230 -9.58 -7.16 -0.68
N LEU A 231 -9.29 -7.89 -1.76
CA LEU A 231 -7.99 -8.52 -2.03
C LEU A 231 -6.88 -7.53 -2.35
N ILE A 232 -7.25 -6.28 -2.59
CA ILE A 232 -6.34 -5.18 -2.86
C ILE A 232 -6.13 -4.43 -1.53
N PRO A 233 -5.06 -4.72 -0.75
CA PRO A 233 -4.86 -4.05 0.55
C PRO A 233 -4.64 -2.54 0.42
N TRP A 234 -4.45 -2.00 -0.79
CA TRP A 234 -4.32 -0.56 -1.08
C TRP A 234 -5.63 0.16 -1.41
N ILE A 235 -6.74 -0.54 -1.61
CA ILE A 235 -8.04 0.12 -1.79
C ILE A 235 -8.66 0.23 -0.41
N TYR A 236 -8.64 1.46 0.10
CA TYR A 236 -9.40 1.90 1.25
C TYR A 236 -10.91 1.84 0.94
N SER A 237 -11.43 0.62 0.79
CA SER A 237 -12.85 0.37 0.58
C SER A 237 -13.56 0.67 1.89
N SER A 238 -14.19 1.84 1.93
CA SER A 238 -15.17 2.17 2.94
C SER A 238 -16.56 1.91 2.38
N GLU A 239 -17.43 1.35 3.20
CA GLU A 239 -18.82 1.11 2.84
C GLU A 239 -19.70 2.08 3.61
N TYR A 240 -20.84 2.43 3.02
CA TYR A 240 -21.84 3.24 3.69
C TYR A 240 -22.64 2.34 4.61
N ILE A 241 -22.54 2.58 5.92
CA ILE A 241 -23.55 2.07 6.84
C ILE A 241 -24.70 3.08 6.80
N SER A 242 -25.79 2.70 6.16
CA SER A 242 -27.05 3.45 6.24
C SER A 242 -27.71 3.18 7.59
N LEU A 243 -27.86 4.22 8.39
CA LEU A 243 -28.70 4.25 9.58
C LEU A 243 -30.06 4.80 9.17
N TRP A 244 -31.09 3.97 9.31
CA TRP A 244 -32.47 4.38 9.12
C TRP A 244 -33.04 4.77 10.47
N ILE A 245 -33.44 6.03 10.61
CA ILE A 245 -34.03 6.54 11.86
C ILE A 245 -35.41 7.09 11.53
N TYR A 246 -36.39 6.66 12.33
CA TYR A 246 -37.76 7.12 12.24
C TYR A 246 -37.92 8.27 13.24
N ASP A 247 -38.35 9.41 12.74
CA ASP A 247 -38.79 10.51 13.60
C ASP A 247 -40.06 10.08 14.38
N SER A 248 -40.38 10.81 15.44
CA SER A 248 -41.61 10.74 16.22
C SER A 248 -42.89 10.80 15.36
N ASP A 249 -42.83 11.45 14.20
CA ASP A 249 -43.90 11.52 13.19
C ASP A 249 -43.88 10.34 12.17
N GLY A 250 -42.99 9.36 12.34
CA GLY A 250 -42.84 8.20 11.45
C GLY A 250 -42.07 8.48 10.14
N VAL A 251 -41.51 9.68 9.97
CA VAL A 251 -40.69 10.03 8.81
C VAL A 251 -39.32 9.35 8.92
N SER A 252 -38.96 8.52 7.93
CA SER A 252 -37.65 7.88 7.87
C SER A 252 -36.60 8.82 7.31
N ILE A 253 -35.63 9.25 8.11
CA ILE A 253 -34.44 9.96 7.66
C ILE A 253 -33.32 8.92 7.51
N SER A 254 -32.88 8.68 6.28
CA SER A 254 -31.69 7.87 6.01
C SER A 254 -30.44 8.71 6.23
N THR A 255 -29.64 8.37 7.23
CA THR A 255 -28.31 8.93 7.42
C THR A 255 -27.27 7.87 7.09
N SER A 256 -26.09 8.26 6.60
CA SER A 256 -25.06 7.28 6.27
C SER A 256 -23.74 7.65 6.93
N ILE A 257 -23.26 6.76 7.81
CA ILE A 257 -21.89 6.85 8.32
C ILE A 257 -21.08 5.92 7.43
N ARG A 258 -20.14 6.49 6.68
CA ARG A 258 -19.17 5.65 5.99
C ARG A 258 -18.29 5.02 7.07
N SER A 259 -18.18 3.70 7.09
CA SER A 259 -17.27 2.99 7.99
C SER A 259 -16.45 1.96 7.21
N ILE A 260 -15.32 1.55 7.76
CA ILE A 260 -14.56 0.45 7.17
C ILE A 260 -15.12 -0.85 7.74
N GLU A 261 -15.80 -1.62 6.90
CA GLU A 261 -16.23 -2.95 7.28
C GLU A 261 -15.06 -3.86 7.61
N ASN A 262 -15.28 -4.76 8.57
CA ASN A 262 -14.34 -5.82 8.93
C ASN A 262 -12.93 -5.31 9.25
N LEU A 263 -12.84 -4.13 9.88
CA LEU A 263 -11.58 -3.47 10.22
C LEU A 263 -10.63 -4.40 10.98
N TRP A 264 -11.12 -5.15 11.97
CA TRP A 264 -10.31 -6.13 12.71
C TRP A 264 -9.66 -7.20 11.83
N ILE A 265 -10.39 -7.72 10.84
CA ILE A 265 -9.86 -8.71 9.90
C ILE A 265 -8.76 -8.07 9.06
N LYS A 266 -8.96 -6.83 8.58
CA LYS A 266 -7.94 -6.11 7.81
C LYS A 266 -6.65 -5.91 8.62
N TYR A 267 -6.76 -5.57 9.89
CA TYR A 267 -5.62 -5.48 10.81
C TYR A 267 -4.86 -6.81 10.93
N ILE A 268 -5.58 -7.91 11.15
CA ILE A 268 -4.98 -9.25 11.28
C ILE A 268 -4.25 -9.64 9.99
N VAL A 269 -4.87 -9.41 8.84
CA VAL A 269 -4.26 -9.72 7.53
C VAL A 269 -3.00 -8.89 7.31
N CYS A 270 -3.02 -7.58 7.57
CA CYS A 270 -1.83 -6.73 7.42
C CYS A 270 -0.69 -7.16 8.35
N LEU A 271 -0.99 -7.47 9.62
CA LEU A 271 0.01 -7.96 10.58
C LEU A 271 0.60 -9.31 10.14
N ALA A 272 -0.25 -10.24 9.70
CA ALA A 272 0.20 -11.52 9.18
C ALA A 272 1.12 -11.34 7.96
N LEU A 273 0.77 -10.46 7.03
CA LEU A 273 1.61 -10.13 5.86
C LEU A 273 2.99 -9.59 6.27
N ILE A 274 3.03 -8.64 7.21
CA ILE A 274 4.29 -8.08 7.73
C ILE A 274 5.18 -9.19 8.31
N ILE A 275 4.61 -10.04 9.17
CA ILE A 275 5.36 -11.12 9.83
C ILE A 275 5.87 -12.13 8.80
N ILE A 276 5.02 -12.55 7.86
CA ILE A 276 5.39 -13.49 6.79
C ILE A 276 6.53 -12.91 5.94
N ASN A 277 6.45 -11.64 5.54
CA ASN A 277 7.51 -10.98 4.77
C ASN A 277 8.84 -10.95 5.52
N ILE A 278 8.84 -10.66 6.82
CA ILE A 278 10.04 -10.65 7.65
C ILE A 278 10.67 -12.05 7.74
N ILE A 279 9.85 -13.09 7.98
CA ILE A 279 10.32 -14.48 8.08
C ILE A 279 10.93 -14.94 6.75
N ILE A 280 10.24 -14.66 5.64
CA ILE A 280 10.72 -15.02 4.29
C ILE A 280 12.01 -14.27 3.96
N GLY A 281 12.07 -12.95 4.23
CA GLY A 281 13.25 -12.13 4.00
C GLY A 281 14.46 -12.62 4.80
N HIS A 282 14.25 -12.98 6.07
CA HIS A 282 15.30 -13.55 6.91
C HIS A 282 15.82 -14.88 6.34
N LYS A 283 14.93 -15.76 5.90
CA LYS A 283 15.28 -17.05 5.27
C LYS A 283 16.09 -16.86 3.98
N PHE A 284 15.73 -15.89 3.14
CA PHE A 284 16.49 -15.57 1.93
C PHE A 284 17.87 -14.99 2.23
N ASN A 285 17.97 -14.08 3.21
CA ASN A 285 19.27 -13.54 3.62
C ASN A 285 20.23 -14.64 4.10
N LYS A 286 19.74 -15.57 4.94
CA LYS A 286 20.54 -16.69 5.46
C LYS A 286 21.02 -17.65 4.36
N ASN A 287 20.18 -17.90 3.36
CA ASN A 287 20.49 -18.83 2.27
C ASN A 287 21.29 -18.19 1.11
N SER A 288 21.67 -16.91 1.22
CA SER A 288 22.45 -16.22 0.18
C SER A 288 23.91 -16.70 0.15
N LYS A 289 24.30 -17.40 -0.93
CA LYS A 289 25.68 -17.83 -1.20
C LYS A 289 26.44 -16.83 -2.07
N VAL A 290 27.78 -16.85 -2.04
CA VAL A 290 28.63 -15.99 -2.89
C VAL A 290 28.49 -16.33 -4.38
N GLU A 291 28.29 -17.60 -4.70
CA GLU A 291 28.06 -18.11 -6.07
C GLU A 291 26.81 -17.51 -6.74
N ASN A 292 25.87 -16.99 -5.94
CA ASN A 292 24.63 -16.40 -6.41
C ASN A 292 24.79 -14.97 -6.95
N GLU A 293 25.98 -14.37 -6.83
CA GLU A 293 26.21 -12.96 -7.14
C GLU A 293 26.12 -12.64 -8.64
N ASN A 294 26.40 -13.63 -9.50
CA ASN A 294 26.34 -13.47 -10.95
C ASN A 294 24.93 -13.70 -11.53
N MET A 295 23.99 -14.22 -10.73
CA MET A 295 22.61 -14.46 -11.16
C MET A 295 21.73 -13.25 -10.85
N ILE A 296 20.78 -12.91 -11.72
CA ILE A 296 19.80 -11.82 -11.43
C ILE A 296 18.85 -12.25 -10.30
N ILE A 297 18.29 -13.47 -10.42
CA ILE A 297 17.39 -14.09 -9.45
C ILE A 297 18.00 -15.44 -9.01
N PRO A 298 18.67 -15.49 -7.85
CA PRO A 298 19.39 -16.69 -7.42
C PRO A 298 18.47 -17.84 -6.99
N PHE A 299 17.32 -17.55 -6.39
CA PHE A 299 16.45 -18.58 -5.83
C PHE A 299 15.52 -19.19 -6.88
N LYS A 300 15.60 -20.52 -7.07
CA LYS A 300 14.79 -21.27 -8.05
C LYS A 300 13.28 -21.07 -7.87
N ILE A 301 12.80 -21.01 -6.62
CA ILE A 301 11.39 -20.78 -6.29
C ILE A 301 10.95 -19.40 -6.80
N THR A 302 11.71 -18.34 -6.47
CA THR A 302 11.42 -16.98 -6.94
C THR A 302 11.47 -16.87 -8.46
N ARG A 303 12.40 -17.57 -9.13
CA ARG A 303 12.43 -17.64 -10.60
C ARG A 303 11.14 -18.20 -11.18
N ASN A 304 10.63 -19.29 -10.62
CA ASN A 304 9.40 -19.92 -11.10
C ASN A 304 8.19 -19.01 -10.88
N ILE A 305 8.07 -18.41 -9.69
CA ILE A 305 7.01 -17.44 -9.39
C ILE A 305 7.07 -16.26 -10.36
N PHE A 306 8.26 -15.71 -10.62
CA PHE A 306 8.47 -14.63 -11.57
C PHE A 306 8.05 -15.01 -12.99
N LYS A 307 8.41 -16.21 -13.48
CA LYS A 307 7.97 -16.69 -14.81
C LYS A 307 6.45 -16.75 -14.92
N ILE A 308 5.81 -17.39 -13.95
CA ILE A 308 4.35 -17.57 -13.95
C ILE A 308 3.67 -16.20 -13.90
N GLY A 309 4.10 -15.33 -12.98
CA GLY A 309 3.55 -13.99 -12.83
C GLY A 309 3.67 -13.15 -14.10
N VAL A 310 4.87 -13.07 -14.69
CA VAL A 310 5.08 -12.30 -15.94
C VAL A 310 4.28 -12.88 -17.11
N THR A 311 4.18 -14.21 -17.21
CA THR A 311 3.42 -14.88 -18.27
C THR A 311 1.93 -14.52 -18.19
N ILE A 312 1.33 -14.65 -16.99
CA ILE A 312 -0.08 -14.34 -16.76
C ILE A 312 -0.34 -12.84 -16.98
N CYS A 313 0.46 -11.97 -16.36
CA CYS A 313 0.27 -10.52 -16.49
C CYS A 313 0.44 -10.03 -17.93
N SER A 314 1.39 -10.59 -18.69
CA SER A 314 1.60 -10.24 -20.09
C SER A 314 0.40 -10.61 -20.98
N GLY A 315 -0.17 -11.80 -20.80
CA GLY A 315 -1.39 -12.21 -21.51
C GLY A 315 -2.59 -11.32 -21.19
N LEU A 316 -2.81 -11.02 -19.90
CA LEU A 316 -3.90 -10.14 -19.44
C LEU A 316 -3.70 -8.69 -19.87
N LEU A 317 -2.45 -8.21 -19.98
CA LEU A 317 -2.15 -6.86 -20.47
C LEU A 317 -2.54 -6.69 -21.94
N VAL A 318 -2.29 -7.71 -22.79
CA VAL A 318 -2.75 -7.69 -24.18
C VAL A 318 -4.28 -7.62 -24.25
N PHE A 319 -4.99 -8.34 -23.37
CA PHE A 319 -6.45 -8.21 -23.28
C PHE A 319 -6.88 -6.76 -23.01
N VAL A 320 -6.28 -6.10 -22.01
CA VAL A 320 -6.60 -4.70 -21.67
C VAL A 320 -6.33 -3.75 -22.84
N ILE A 321 -5.20 -3.90 -23.54
CA ILE A 321 -4.89 -3.08 -24.72
C ILE A 321 -5.97 -3.26 -25.79
N LEU A 322 -6.34 -4.50 -26.11
CA LEU A 322 -7.33 -4.78 -27.14
C LEU A 322 -8.75 -4.34 -26.74
N SER A 323 -9.10 -4.44 -25.45
CA SER A 323 -10.44 -4.13 -24.95
C SER A 323 -10.67 -2.66 -24.68
N GLU A 324 -9.74 -2.00 -23.98
CA GLU A 324 -9.90 -0.61 -23.52
C GLU A 324 -9.31 0.39 -24.51
N LEU A 325 -8.13 0.10 -25.08
CA LEU A 325 -7.45 1.06 -25.98
C LEU A 325 -7.92 0.91 -27.43
N MET A 326 -8.00 -0.32 -27.94
CA MET A 326 -8.39 -0.57 -29.35
C MET A 326 -9.88 -0.83 -29.55
N GLN A 327 -10.65 -1.05 -28.47
CA GLN A 327 -12.10 -1.25 -28.48
C GLN A 327 -12.60 -2.32 -29.47
N ILE A 328 -11.80 -3.35 -29.74
CA ILE A 328 -12.15 -4.41 -30.70
C ILE A 328 -13.37 -5.16 -30.20
N LYS A 329 -14.48 -5.21 -30.94
CA LYS A 329 -15.74 -5.81 -30.43
C LYS A 329 -15.81 -7.33 -30.55
N THR A 330 -14.98 -7.93 -31.40
CA THR A 330 -15.04 -9.37 -31.74
C THR A 330 -14.34 -10.25 -30.71
N ASN A 331 -15.13 -11.07 -29.99
CA ASN A 331 -14.65 -11.98 -28.95
C ASN A 331 -13.63 -13.03 -29.44
N ASN A 332 -13.72 -13.48 -30.69
CA ASN A 332 -12.85 -14.52 -31.25
C ASN A 332 -11.39 -14.07 -31.43
N VAL A 333 -11.12 -12.76 -31.45
CA VAL A 333 -9.76 -12.22 -31.62
C VAL A 333 -9.00 -12.22 -30.28
N TYR A 334 -9.67 -12.17 -29.13
CA TYR A 334 -8.97 -11.99 -27.86
C TYR A 334 -8.14 -13.20 -27.43
N ILE A 335 -8.68 -14.42 -27.55
CA ILE A 335 -8.01 -15.65 -27.10
C ILE A 335 -6.62 -15.84 -27.75
N PRO A 336 -6.47 -15.78 -29.10
CA PRO A 336 -5.16 -15.97 -29.71
C PRO A 336 -4.17 -14.88 -29.32
N PHE A 337 -4.60 -13.62 -29.18
CA PHE A 337 -3.73 -12.53 -28.78
C PHE A 337 -3.32 -12.61 -27.30
N ILE A 338 -4.20 -13.06 -26.41
CA ILE A 338 -3.86 -13.32 -24.99
C ILE A 338 -2.82 -14.43 -24.91
N LEU A 339 -3.00 -15.53 -25.65
CA LEU A 339 -2.02 -16.62 -25.70
C LEU A 339 -0.67 -16.15 -26.25
N LEU A 340 -0.69 -15.33 -27.29
CA LEU A 340 0.51 -14.73 -27.89
C LEU A 340 1.21 -13.79 -26.88
N GLY A 341 0.47 -12.93 -26.20
CA GLY A 341 0.98 -12.07 -25.13
C GLY A 341 1.59 -12.88 -23.98
N GLY A 342 0.93 -13.96 -23.57
CA GLY A 342 1.46 -14.89 -22.58
C GLY A 342 2.76 -15.56 -23.04
N ALA A 343 2.81 -16.05 -24.28
CA ALA A 343 3.99 -16.65 -24.87
C ALA A 343 5.18 -15.66 -24.91
N ILE A 344 4.96 -14.41 -25.33
CA ILE A 344 5.98 -13.35 -25.30
C ILE A 344 6.49 -13.14 -23.87
N GLY A 345 5.58 -13.02 -22.88
CA GLY A 345 5.94 -12.86 -21.48
C GLY A 345 6.75 -14.04 -20.93
N TYR A 346 6.40 -15.26 -21.33
CA TYR A 346 7.15 -16.47 -20.99
C TYR A 346 8.57 -16.42 -21.55
N PHE A 347 8.74 -16.10 -22.84
CA PHE A 347 10.07 -16.03 -23.46
C PHE A 347 10.96 -14.96 -22.83
N ILE A 348 10.41 -13.78 -22.54
CA ILE A 348 11.13 -12.69 -21.87
C ILE A 348 11.56 -13.13 -20.47
N SER A 349 10.62 -13.64 -19.67
CA SER A 349 10.94 -14.09 -18.30
C SER A 349 11.92 -15.26 -18.28
N GLN A 350 11.87 -16.15 -19.28
CA GLN A 350 12.82 -17.25 -19.42
C GLN A 350 14.23 -16.74 -19.73
N LYS A 351 14.37 -15.74 -20.61
CA LYS A 351 15.68 -15.11 -20.91
C LYS A 351 16.28 -14.46 -19.67
N ILE A 352 15.51 -13.62 -18.97
CA ILE A 352 15.97 -12.94 -17.73
C ILE A 352 16.43 -13.96 -16.69
N ASN A 353 15.69 -15.05 -16.52
CA ASN A 353 16.02 -16.08 -15.55
C ASN A 353 17.25 -16.93 -15.91
N LYS A 354 17.67 -16.97 -17.18
CA LYS A 354 18.87 -17.72 -17.60
C LYS A 354 20.16 -16.91 -17.42
N VAL A 355 20.07 -15.60 -17.19
CA VAL A 355 21.25 -14.75 -17.00
C VAL A 355 22.03 -15.19 -15.76
N GLY A 356 23.30 -15.53 -15.96
CA GLY A 356 24.22 -15.93 -14.90
C GLY A 356 24.07 -17.38 -14.42
N ILE A 357 23.18 -18.18 -15.02
CA ILE A 357 23.11 -19.63 -14.79
C ILE A 357 24.05 -20.29 -15.79
N ARG A 358 25.14 -20.88 -15.28
CA ARG A 358 26.01 -21.77 -16.06
C ARG A 358 25.42 -23.17 -16.14
#